data_AF-A0A1Y0VKN8-F1
#
_entry.id   AF-A0A1Y0VKN8-F1
#
_cell.length_a   1.000
_cell.length_b   1.000
_cell.length_c   1.000
_cell.angle_alpha   90.00
_cell.angle_beta   90.00
_cell.angle_gamma   90.00
#
_symmetry.space_group_name_H-M   'P 1'
#
loop_
_entity.id
_entity.type
_entity.pdbx_description
1 polymer ?
#
loop_
_entity_poly.entity_id
_entity_poly.type
_entity_poly.pdbx_seq_one_letter_code
_entity_poly.pdbx_strand_id
1 'polypeptide(L)'
;MANAKDTKTLKVVGILRVKSKNSDGLLSNGIAYSDQLTKSVYEDNKDSDIVKAQAASKKNIMTGETMDASTKNQMLTMLGGSETPSTIQIYPSNFKKKDRVLDYLDKYNDGKKKADQIVYTDMAGSISKLTGGMMDAITYVLVAFAGISLVTSMIMIAIITYTSVIERTKEIGVLKALGARKKDITRVFDAETAILGIGSGLFGIVVAWLCIFPINVVLEKMTGLSGVSQLNPVHAILLVIVSAVLTILGGHIPARMAAKKDAAIALRTE
;
A
#
# COMPACT_ATOMS: atom_id res chain seq x y z
N MET A 1 -28.37 46.34 16.22
CA MET A 1 -27.80 47.08 15.07
C MET A 1 -26.54 47.76 15.56
N ALA A 2 -25.40 47.58 14.88
CA ALA A 2 -24.11 48.09 15.34
C ALA A 2 -24.13 49.63 15.43
N ASN A 3 -23.73 50.17 16.58
CA ASN A 3 -23.62 51.61 16.78
C ASN A 3 -22.34 52.10 16.11
N ALA A 4 -22.40 53.13 15.27
CA ALA A 4 -21.26 53.62 14.49
C ALA A 4 -20.08 54.12 15.35
N LYS A 5 -20.32 54.39 16.64
CA LYS A 5 -19.26 54.76 17.59
C LYS A 5 -18.38 53.59 18.03
N ASP A 6 -18.86 52.35 17.93
CA ASP A 6 -18.18 51.15 18.44
C ASP A 6 -17.63 50.26 17.30
N THR A 7 -17.69 50.74 16.06
CA THR A 7 -17.18 50.02 14.89
C THR A 7 -15.68 50.27 14.66
N LYS A 8 -14.88 49.20 14.68
CA LYS A 8 -13.46 49.23 14.32
C LYS A 8 -13.29 49.01 12.81
N THR A 9 -12.66 49.97 12.11
CA THR A 9 -12.30 49.79 10.69
C THR A 9 -11.11 48.84 10.57
N LEU A 10 -11.28 47.74 9.84
CA LEU A 10 -10.22 46.77 9.57
C LEU A 10 -9.58 47.03 8.20
N LYS A 11 -8.25 46.85 8.12
CA LYS A 11 -7.50 46.94 6.86
C LYS A 11 -7.21 45.54 6.33
N VAL A 12 -7.52 45.29 5.06
CA VAL A 12 -7.12 44.07 4.37
C VAL A 12 -5.62 44.11 4.11
N VAL A 13 -4.88 43.13 4.65
CA VAL A 13 -3.41 43.07 4.57
C VAL A 13 -2.90 42.17 3.44
N GLY A 14 -3.75 41.30 2.89
CA GLY A 14 -3.38 40.40 1.80
C GLY A 14 -4.54 39.57 1.31
N ILE A 15 -4.40 39.01 0.10
CA ILE A 15 -5.34 38.07 -0.49
C ILE A 15 -4.56 36.82 -0.87
N LEU A 16 -4.92 35.67 -0.28
CA LEU A 16 -4.32 34.38 -0.57
C LEU A 16 -5.14 33.69 -1.66
N ARG A 17 -4.46 33.23 -2.71
CA ARG A 17 -5.07 32.40 -3.76
C ARG A 17 -4.30 31.09 -3.86
N VAL A 18 -5.04 29.99 -3.82
CA VAL A 18 -4.51 28.64 -3.98
C VAL A 18 -4.00 28.46 -5.43
N LYS A 19 -2.78 27.94 -5.58
CA LYS A 19 -2.08 27.87 -6.89
C LYS A 19 -2.52 26.68 -7.77
N SER A 20 -3.14 25.64 -7.20
CA SER A 20 -3.49 24.39 -7.91
C SER A 20 -4.87 23.89 -7.51
N LYS A 21 -5.62 23.29 -8.46
CA LYS A 21 -6.90 22.59 -8.20
C LYS A 21 -6.75 21.45 -7.21
N ASN A 22 -5.56 20.85 -7.09
CA ASN A 22 -5.30 19.75 -6.14
C ASN A 22 -5.12 20.23 -4.69
N SER A 23 -5.25 21.52 -4.45
CA SER A 23 -5.15 22.14 -3.13
C SER A 23 -6.50 22.65 -2.61
N ASP A 24 -7.60 22.26 -3.27
CA ASP A 24 -8.96 22.53 -2.81
C ASP A 24 -9.17 21.94 -1.40
N GLY A 25 -9.65 22.78 -0.48
CA GLY A 25 -9.91 22.41 0.91
C GLY A 25 -8.74 22.58 1.88
N LEU A 26 -7.52 22.90 1.42
CA LEU A 26 -6.38 23.18 2.32
C LEU A 26 -6.49 24.54 3.03
N LEU A 27 -7.11 25.52 2.37
CA LEU A 27 -7.44 26.81 2.96
C LEU A 27 -8.96 26.95 2.97
N SER A 28 -9.51 27.33 4.11
CA SER A 28 -10.93 27.69 4.20
C SER A 28 -11.19 28.95 3.37
N ASN A 29 -12.26 28.92 2.58
CA ASN A 29 -12.72 30.11 1.87
C ASN A 29 -13.24 31.11 2.90
N GLY A 30 -12.80 32.37 2.83
CA GLY A 30 -13.31 33.43 3.69
C GLY A 30 -12.26 34.46 4.10
N ILE A 31 -12.54 35.11 5.22
CA ILE A 31 -11.68 36.13 5.83
C ILE A 31 -10.94 35.50 7.01
N ALA A 32 -9.62 35.56 6.99
CA ALA A 32 -8.78 35.23 8.13
C ALA A 32 -8.45 36.51 8.92
N TYR A 33 -8.42 36.40 10.24
CA TYR A 33 -8.07 37.50 11.13
C TYR A 33 -6.64 37.32 11.65
N SER A 34 -5.95 38.43 11.91
CA SER A 34 -4.62 38.39 12.53
C SER A 34 -4.72 37.98 14.00
N ASP A 35 -3.67 37.35 14.51
CA ASP A 35 -3.55 36.98 15.94
C ASP A 35 -3.80 38.18 16.86
N GLN A 36 -3.26 39.35 16.50
CA GLN A 36 -3.46 40.58 17.25
C GLN A 36 -4.93 41.01 17.32
N LEU A 37 -5.67 40.92 16.21
CA LEU A 37 -7.08 41.27 16.17
C LEU A 37 -7.91 40.27 16.98
N THR A 38 -7.64 38.97 16.82
CA THR A 38 -8.32 37.91 17.57
C THR A 38 -8.11 38.07 19.08
N LYS A 39 -6.89 38.39 19.53
CA LYS A 39 -6.60 38.68 20.94
C LYS A 39 -7.35 39.91 21.46
N SER A 40 -7.37 41.01 20.70
CA SER A 40 -8.13 42.20 21.10
C SER A 40 -9.62 41.92 21.22
N VAL A 41 -10.20 41.18 20.28
CA VAL A 41 -11.63 40.81 20.31
C VAL A 41 -11.92 39.87 21.47
N TYR A 42 -11.02 38.94 21.79
CA TYR A 42 -11.16 38.08 22.95
C TYR A 42 -11.17 38.88 24.26
N GLU A 43 -10.19 39.77 24.46
CA GLU A 43 -10.11 40.63 25.65
C GLU A 43 -11.36 41.51 25.82
N ASP A 44 -11.92 42.02 24.72
CA ASP A 44 -13.16 42.81 24.74
C ASP A 44 -14.39 41.95 25.12
N ASN A 45 -14.41 40.65 24.76
CA ASN A 45 -15.58 39.79 24.91
C ASN A 45 -15.57 38.89 26.17
N LYS A 46 -14.40 38.52 26.70
CA LYS A 46 -14.29 37.52 27.77
C LYS A 46 -15.09 37.87 29.03
N ASP A 47 -15.21 39.17 29.31
CA ASP A 47 -15.93 39.71 30.45
C ASP A 47 -17.31 40.28 30.11
N SER A 48 -17.78 40.07 28.88
CA SER A 48 -19.10 40.53 28.44
C SER A 48 -20.23 39.87 29.22
N ASP A 49 -21.34 40.59 29.37
CA ASP A 49 -22.52 40.09 30.09
C ASP A 49 -23.07 38.80 29.46
N ILE A 50 -22.95 38.66 28.13
CA ILE A 50 -23.40 37.48 27.40
C ILE A 50 -22.53 36.24 27.71
N VAL A 51 -21.21 36.41 27.83
CA VAL A 51 -20.30 35.33 28.24
C VAL A 51 -20.56 34.93 29.69
N LYS A 52 -20.68 35.90 30.60
CA LYS A 52 -20.99 35.65 32.02
C LYS A 52 -22.33 34.94 32.20
N ALA A 53 -23.37 35.38 31.50
CA ALA A 53 -24.69 34.75 31.51
C ALA A 53 -24.66 33.33 30.93
N GLN A 54 -23.94 33.09 29.82
CA GLN A 54 -23.82 31.77 29.24
C GLN A 54 -23.00 30.82 30.14
N ALA A 55 -21.98 31.32 30.83
CA ALA A 55 -21.17 30.56 31.76
C ALA A 55 -21.97 30.10 32.98
N ALA A 56 -22.88 30.92 33.48
CA ALA A 56 -23.78 30.57 34.59
C ALA A 56 -24.93 29.63 34.20
N SER A 57 -25.31 29.59 32.92
CA SER A 57 -26.46 28.81 32.42
C SER A 57 -26.10 27.38 31.99
N LYS A 58 -27.07 26.46 32.10
CA LYS A 58 -27.05 25.11 31.47
C LYS A 58 -27.82 25.08 30.14
N LYS A 59 -28.52 26.17 29.82
CA LYS A 59 -29.24 26.37 28.56
C LYS A 59 -28.50 27.40 27.70
N ASN A 60 -28.67 27.32 26.39
CA ASN A 60 -28.25 28.37 25.49
C ASN A 60 -29.05 29.63 25.80
N ILE A 61 -28.37 30.74 26.13
CA ILE A 61 -29.07 31.98 26.53
C ILE A 61 -29.75 32.71 25.37
N MET A 62 -29.43 32.34 24.12
CA MET A 62 -30.05 32.91 22.92
C MET A 62 -31.27 32.10 22.46
N THR A 63 -31.23 30.77 22.58
CA THR A 63 -32.28 29.89 22.06
C THR A 63 -33.15 29.26 23.15
N GLY A 64 -32.67 29.21 24.40
CA GLY A 64 -33.35 28.56 25.53
C GLY A 64 -33.22 27.03 25.55
N GLU A 65 -32.52 26.43 24.58
CA GLU A 65 -32.33 24.98 24.50
C GLU A 65 -31.32 24.47 25.52
N THR A 66 -31.50 23.24 25.99
CA THR A 66 -30.55 22.58 26.89
C THR A 66 -29.28 22.19 26.14
N MET A 67 -28.11 22.41 26.76
CA MET A 67 -26.81 22.05 26.19
C MET A 67 -26.10 21.03 27.07
N ASP A 68 -25.38 20.10 26.44
CA ASP A 68 -24.40 19.27 27.14
C ASP A 68 -23.11 20.08 27.44
N ALA A 69 -22.18 19.47 28.18
CA ALA A 69 -20.94 20.15 28.58
C ALA A 69 -20.05 20.52 27.39
N SER A 70 -20.02 19.69 26.35
CA SER A 70 -19.22 19.93 25.14
C SER A 70 -19.76 21.14 24.37
N THR A 71 -21.06 21.16 24.14
CA THR A 71 -21.78 22.22 23.45
C THR A 71 -21.67 23.54 24.21
N LYS A 72 -21.76 23.50 25.55
CA LYS A 72 -21.54 24.68 26.39
C LYS A 72 -20.12 25.24 26.23
N ASN A 73 -19.10 24.39 26.24
CA ASN A 73 -17.71 24.83 26.06
C ASN A 73 -17.50 25.42 24.66
N GLN A 74 -18.03 24.80 23.62
CA GLN A 74 -17.99 25.34 22.26
C GLN A 74 -18.70 26.70 22.15
N MET A 75 -19.86 26.85 22.79
CA MET A 75 -20.59 28.11 22.85
C MET A 75 -19.78 29.20 23.57
N LEU A 76 -19.15 28.88 24.70
CA LEU A 76 -18.27 29.81 25.42
C LEU A 76 -17.06 30.21 24.57
N THR A 77 -16.44 29.27 23.85
CA THR A 77 -15.37 29.59 22.90
C THR A 77 -15.87 30.49 21.77
N MET A 78 -17.05 30.22 21.20
CA MET A 78 -17.65 31.03 20.13
C MET A 78 -17.96 32.47 20.60
N LEU A 79 -18.41 32.63 21.85
CA LEU A 79 -18.66 33.94 22.46
C LEU A 79 -17.37 34.67 22.88
N GLY A 80 -16.19 34.07 22.72
CA GLY A 80 -14.93 34.67 23.17
C GLY A 80 -14.73 34.60 24.69
N GLY A 81 -15.37 33.64 25.38
CA GLY A 81 -15.25 33.42 26.82
C GLY A 81 -14.21 32.37 27.24
N SER A 82 -13.59 31.65 26.29
CA SER A 82 -12.53 30.68 26.57
C SER A 82 -11.31 30.88 25.66
N GLU A 83 -10.11 30.84 26.25
CA GLU A 83 -8.83 30.82 25.51
C GLU A 83 -8.41 29.41 25.08
N THR A 84 -9.09 28.36 25.56
CA THR A 84 -8.66 26.99 25.31
C THR A 84 -8.77 26.67 23.82
N PRO A 85 -7.65 26.41 23.13
CA PRO A 85 -7.70 26.06 21.71
C PRO A 85 -8.45 24.74 21.55
N SER A 86 -9.40 24.69 20.61
CA SER A 86 -10.23 23.50 20.36
C SER A 86 -9.50 22.44 19.55
N THR A 87 -8.61 22.84 18.64
CA THR A 87 -7.85 21.95 17.75
C THR A 87 -6.52 22.59 17.36
N ILE A 88 -5.45 21.78 17.28
CA ILE A 88 -4.18 22.17 16.66
C ILE A 88 -4.02 21.36 15.36
N GLN A 89 -3.88 22.06 14.23
CA GLN A 89 -3.60 21.43 12.94
C GLN A 89 -2.11 21.57 12.61
N ILE A 90 -1.44 20.44 12.41
CA ILE A 90 -0.01 20.39 12.07
C ILE A 90 0.12 19.91 10.64
N TYR A 91 0.88 20.65 9.82
CA TYR A 91 1.12 20.32 8.41
C TYR A 91 2.62 20.05 8.16
N PRO A 92 3.11 18.82 8.42
CA PRO A 92 4.50 18.46 8.16
C PRO A 92 4.84 18.54 6.67
N SER A 93 6.03 19.03 6.34
CA SER A 93 6.42 19.22 4.93
C SER A 93 6.72 17.91 4.18
N ASN A 94 6.83 16.77 4.87
CA ASN A 94 7.00 15.44 4.27
C ASN A 94 6.68 14.32 5.28
N PHE A 95 6.58 13.08 4.80
CA PHE A 95 6.28 11.90 5.62
C PHE A 95 7.28 11.67 6.76
N LYS A 96 8.60 11.83 6.51
CA LYS A 96 9.62 11.64 7.57
C LYS A 96 9.42 12.61 8.74
N LYS A 97 9.07 13.87 8.47
CA LYS A 97 8.77 14.86 9.51
C LYS A 97 7.45 14.58 10.19
N LYS A 98 6.44 14.11 9.45
CA LYS A 98 5.16 13.65 10.01
C LYS A 98 5.41 12.53 11.01
N ASP A 99 6.16 11.50 10.64
CA ASP A 99 6.46 10.36 11.51
C ASP A 99 7.22 10.76 12.78
N ARG A 100 8.13 11.75 12.69
CA ARG A 100 8.78 12.33 13.87
C ARG A 100 7.82 13.02 14.82
N VAL A 101 6.80 13.72 14.30
CA VAL A 101 5.76 14.36 15.13
C VAL A 101 4.92 13.28 15.82
N LEU A 102 4.54 12.22 15.09
CA LEU A 102 3.78 11.11 15.67
C LEU A 102 4.57 10.41 16.78
N ASP A 103 5.84 10.07 16.53
CA ASP A 103 6.73 9.47 17.54
C ASP A 103 6.89 10.35 18.79
N TYR A 104 6.96 11.67 18.61
CA TYR A 104 6.98 12.60 19.75
C TYR A 104 5.67 12.57 20.55
N LEU A 105 4.52 12.58 19.88
CA LEU A 105 3.21 12.54 20.54
C LEU A 105 2.96 11.20 21.25
N ASP A 106 3.37 10.09 20.63
CA ASP A 106 3.34 8.76 21.23
C ASP A 106 4.18 8.71 22.51
N LYS A 107 5.43 9.20 22.45
CA LYS A 107 6.31 9.31 23.64
C LYS A 107 5.76 10.24 24.71
N TYR A 108 5.13 11.34 24.32
CA TYR A 108 4.50 12.26 25.28
C TYR A 108 3.33 11.61 26.01
N ASN A 109 2.58 10.74 25.32
CA ASN A 109 1.41 10.04 25.85
C ASN A 109 1.78 8.82 26.72
N ASP A 110 3.01 8.34 26.61
CA ASP A 110 3.50 7.20 27.39
C ASP A 110 3.43 7.50 28.90
N GLY A 111 2.91 6.55 29.68
CA GLY A 111 2.71 6.69 31.11
C GLY A 111 1.62 7.68 31.57
N LYS A 112 0.92 8.37 30.66
CA LYS A 112 -0.14 9.34 31.02
C LYS A 112 -1.51 8.69 31.16
N LYS A 113 -2.33 9.23 32.05
CA LYS A 113 -3.75 8.87 32.14
C LYS A 113 -4.47 9.33 30.88
N LYS A 114 -5.54 8.64 30.48
CA LYS A 114 -6.34 8.98 29.28
C LYS A 114 -6.81 10.44 29.24
N ALA A 115 -7.06 11.05 30.39
CA ALA A 115 -7.47 12.46 30.49
C ALA A 115 -6.35 13.46 30.14
N ASP A 116 -5.08 13.06 30.28
CA ASP A 116 -3.90 13.89 30.07
C ASP A 116 -3.17 13.55 28.76
N GLN A 117 -3.71 12.60 27.99
CA GLN A 117 -3.18 12.19 26.70
C GLN A 117 -3.62 13.14 25.59
N ILE A 118 -2.68 13.44 24.69
CA ILE A 118 -2.98 14.16 23.45
C ILE A 118 -3.62 13.17 22.48
N VAL A 119 -4.90 13.40 22.17
CA VAL A 119 -5.60 12.70 21.11
C VAL A 119 -5.29 13.40 19.79
N TYR A 120 -4.79 12.66 18.80
CA TYR A 120 -4.50 13.17 17.48
C TYR A 120 -4.98 12.21 16.39
N THR A 121 -5.20 12.75 15.19
CA THR A 121 -5.63 11.99 14.03
C THR A 121 -4.65 12.20 12.88
N ASP A 122 -4.05 11.12 12.38
CA ASP A 122 -3.15 11.15 11.22
C ASP A 122 -3.96 10.95 9.92
N MET A 123 -4.42 12.04 9.32
CA MET A 123 -5.18 12.00 8.06
C MET A 123 -4.34 11.43 6.90
N ALA A 124 -3.08 11.85 6.78
CA ALA A 124 -2.20 11.41 5.69
C ALA A 124 -1.88 9.91 5.80
N GLY A 125 -1.59 9.43 7.01
CA GLY A 125 -1.38 8.02 7.28
C GLY A 125 -2.66 7.19 7.10
N SER A 126 -3.83 7.74 7.43
CA SER A 126 -5.10 7.03 7.23
C SER A 126 -5.38 6.81 5.74
N ILE A 127 -5.22 7.85 4.91
CA ILE A 127 -5.33 7.73 3.45
C ILE A 127 -4.28 6.75 2.91
N SER A 128 -3.02 6.91 3.32
CA SER A 128 -1.92 6.03 2.86
C SER A 128 -2.15 4.57 3.25
N LYS A 129 -2.68 4.28 4.44
CA LYS A 129 -2.99 2.92 4.90
C LYS A 129 -4.16 2.32 4.12
N LEU A 130 -5.20 3.11 3.85
CA LEU A 130 -6.34 2.66 3.04
C LEU A 130 -5.91 2.32 1.61
N THR A 131 -5.17 3.22 0.94
CA THR A 131 -4.67 2.97 -0.42
C THR A 131 -3.65 1.84 -0.45
N GLY A 132 -2.73 1.79 0.52
CA GLY A 132 -1.74 0.72 0.64
C GLY A 132 -2.39 -0.65 0.84
N GLY A 133 -3.34 -0.76 1.78
CA GLY A 133 -4.05 -2.02 2.04
C GLY A 133 -4.86 -2.53 0.85
N MET A 134 -5.46 -1.63 0.05
CA MET A 134 -6.12 -2.01 -1.20
C MET A 134 -5.13 -2.55 -2.24
N MET A 135 -3.97 -1.91 -2.39
CA MET A 135 -2.91 -2.36 -3.30
C MET A 135 -2.33 -3.72 -2.86
N ASP A 136 -2.14 -3.93 -1.57
CA ASP A 136 -1.67 -5.20 -1.02
C ASP A 136 -2.69 -6.32 -1.29
N ALA A 137 -3.98 -6.06 -1.09
CA ALA A 137 -5.04 -7.03 -1.37
C ALA A 137 -5.07 -7.42 -2.86
N ILE A 138 -4.98 -6.46 -3.78
CA ILE A 138 -4.88 -6.72 -5.22
C ILE A 138 -3.63 -7.53 -5.54
N THR A 139 -2.49 -7.17 -4.93
CA THR A 139 -1.23 -7.88 -5.11
C THR A 139 -1.35 -9.34 -4.66
N TYR A 140 -1.94 -9.62 -3.51
CA TYR A 140 -2.14 -10.98 -3.03
C TYR A 140 -3.03 -11.81 -3.96
N VAL A 141 -4.10 -11.22 -4.50
CA VAL A 141 -4.97 -11.89 -5.48
C VAL A 141 -4.19 -12.23 -6.75
N LEU A 142 -3.41 -11.29 -7.29
CA LEU A 142 -2.57 -11.54 -8.47
C LEU A 142 -1.49 -12.59 -8.22
N VAL A 143 -0.86 -12.57 -7.04
CA VAL A 143 0.12 -13.59 -6.64
C VAL A 143 -0.54 -14.96 -6.50
N ALA A 144 -1.76 -15.03 -5.96
CA ALA A 144 -2.51 -16.28 -5.88
C ALA A 144 -2.84 -16.83 -7.28
N PHE A 145 -3.30 -15.98 -8.22
CA PHE A 145 -3.52 -16.39 -9.60
C PHE A 145 -2.22 -16.87 -10.27
N ALA A 146 -1.13 -16.13 -10.12
CA ALA A 146 0.17 -16.53 -10.62
C ALA A 146 0.62 -17.88 -10.03
N GLY A 147 0.40 -18.11 -8.72
CA GLY A 147 0.70 -19.36 -8.05
C GLY A 147 -0.10 -20.54 -8.59
N ILE A 148 -1.40 -20.36 -8.85
CA ILE A 148 -2.24 -21.39 -9.48
C ILE A 148 -1.72 -21.70 -10.89
N SER A 149 -1.44 -20.68 -11.70
CA SER A 149 -0.87 -20.85 -13.05
C SER A 149 0.48 -21.57 -13.03
N LEU A 150 1.26 -21.36 -11.99
CA LEU A 150 2.56 -21.98 -11.80
C LEU A 150 2.44 -23.48 -11.47
N VAL A 151 1.49 -23.84 -10.59
CA VAL A 151 1.18 -25.24 -10.28
C VAL A 151 0.59 -25.96 -11.49
N THR A 152 -0.33 -25.35 -12.22
CA THR A 152 -0.88 -25.96 -13.45
C THR A 152 0.20 -26.17 -14.51
N SER A 153 1.13 -25.22 -14.65
CA SER A 153 2.30 -25.37 -15.54
C SER A 153 3.22 -26.51 -15.12
N MET A 154 3.47 -26.68 -13.82
CA MET A 154 4.26 -27.82 -13.30
C MET A 154 3.62 -29.17 -13.66
N ILE A 155 2.30 -29.29 -13.51
CA ILE A 155 1.57 -30.51 -13.88
C ILE A 155 1.68 -30.77 -15.38
N MET A 156 1.56 -29.73 -16.20
CA MET A 156 1.71 -29.84 -17.66
C MET A 156 3.11 -30.35 -18.04
N ILE A 157 4.17 -29.81 -17.43
CA ILE A 157 5.55 -30.26 -17.62
C ILE A 157 5.71 -31.73 -17.21
N ALA A 158 5.11 -32.14 -16.09
CA ALA A 158 5.14 -33.52 -15.63
C ALA A 158 4.50 -34.47 -16.66
N ILE A 159 3.35 -34.10 -17.22
CA ILE A 159 2.65 -34.89 -18.24
C ILE A 159 3.49 -34.99 -19.52
N ILE A 160 4.04 -33.87 -20.01
CA ILE A 160 4.87 -33.86 -21.22
C ILE A 160 6.11 -34.72 -21.03
N THR A 161 6.79 -34.60 -19.89
CA THR A 161 7.99 -35.39 -19.57
C THR A 161 7.63 -36.88 -19.46
N TYR A 162 6.47 -37.20 -18.88
CA TYR A 162 5.97 -38.57 -18.80
C TYR A 162 5.73 -39.19 -20.19
N THR A 163 5.05 -38.46 -21.08
CA THR A 163 4.79 -38.93 -22.45
C THR A 163 6.09 -39.10 -23.23
N SER A 164 7.02 -38.14 -23.12
CA SER A 164 8.33 -38.21 -23.78
C SER A 164 9.14 -39.44 -23.35
N VAL A 165 9.10 -39.77 -22.06
CA VAL A 165 9.72 -41.01 -21.52
C VAL A 165 9.11 -42.26 -22.14
N ILE A 166 7.79 -42.29 -22.33
CA ILE A 166 7.10 -43.45 -22.90
C ILE A 166 7.48 -43.63 -24.36
N GLU A 167 7.50 -42.56 -25.14
CA GLU A 167 7.88 -42.59 -26.56
C GLU A 167 9.34 -43.06 -26.74
N ARG A 168 10.24 -42.63 -25.85
CA ARG A 168 11.66 -43.02 -25.84
C ARG A 168 11.96 -44.30 -25.06
N THR A 169 10.97 -45.16 -24.78
CA THR A 169 11.18 -46.39 -23.97
C THR A 169 12.21 -47.34 -24.59
N LYS A 170 12.25 -47.47 -25.93
CA LYS A 170 13.23 -48.32 -26.63
C LYS A 170 14.67 -47.83 -26.43
N GLU A 171 14.90 -46.51 -26.49
CA GLU A 171 16.21 -45.89 -26.26
C GLU A 171 16.71 -46.14 -24.83
N ILE A 172 15.82 -46.02 -23.83
CA ILE A 172 16.13 -46.30 -22.43
C ILE A 172 16.49 -47.79 -22.23
N GLY A 173 15.81 -48.69 -22.94
CA GLY A 173 16.09 -50.13 -22.93
C GLY A 173 17.49 -50.46 -23.44
N VAL A 174 17.91 -49.83 -24.55
CA VAL A 174 19.27 -49.98 -25.12
C VAL A 174 20.33 -49.43 -24.15
N LEU A 175 20.11 -48.24 -23.57
CA LEU A 175 21.04 -47.66 -22.60
C LEU A 175 21.23 -48.56 -21.36
N LYS A 176 20.14 -49.18 -20.87
CA LYS A 176 20.22 -50.13 -19.76
C LYS A 176 20.93 -51.44 -20.14
N ALA A 177 20.73 -51.94 -21.35
CA ALA A 177 21.44 -53.13 -21.84
C ALA A 177 22.96 -52.88 -21.96
N LEU A 178 23.36 -51.64 -22.25
CA LEU A 178 24.76 -51.19 -22.25
C LEU A 178 25.32 -50.90 -20.83
N GLY A 179 24.51 -51.07 -19.78
CA GLY A 179 24.95 -50.95 -18.38
C GLY A 179 24.63 -49.61 -17.69
N ALA A 180 23.83 -48.72 -18.29
CA ALA A 180 23.42 -47.48 -17.65
C ALA A 180 22.61 -47.74 -16.36
N ARG A 181 22.97 -47.07 -15.25
CA ARG A 181 22.25 -47.25 -13.98
C ARG A 181 20.94 -46.45 -14.01
N LYS A 182 19.99 -46.83 -13.15
CA LYS A 182 18.72 -46.10 -12.96
C LYS A 182 18.95 -44.60 -12.71
N LYS A 183 19.99 -44.26 -11.95
CA LYS A 183 20.35 -42.87 -11.63
C LYS A 183 20.84 -42.08 -12.84
N ASP A 184 21.51 -42.72 -13.79
CA ASP A 184 22.05 -42.06 -14.98
C ASP A 184 20.91 -41.68 -15.92
N ILE A 185 19.94 -42.58 -16.09
CA ILE A 185 18.71 -42.30 -16.86
C ILE A 185 17.92 -41.15 -16.22
N THR A 186 17.68 -41.18 -14.90
CA THR A 186 16.97 -40.09 -14.21
C THR A 186 17.71 -38.75 -14.34
N ARG A 187 19.04 -38.74 -14.25
CA ARG A 187 19.85 -37.51 -14.41
C ARG A 187 19.75 -36.88 -15.78
N VAL A 188 19.64 -37.68 -16.85
CA VAL A 188 19.47 -37.15 -18.22
C VAL A 188 18.16 -36.39 -18.33
N PHE A 189 17.05 -36.97 -17.86
CA PHE A 189 15.75 -36.30 -17.87
C PHE A 189 15.67 -35.12 -16.90
N ASP A 190 16.30 -35.21 -15.72
CA ASP A 190 16.42 -34.09 -14.79
C ASP A 190 17.24 -32.94 -15.43
N ALA A 191 18.27 -33.23 -16.22
CA ALA A 191 19.04 -32.23 -16.94
C ALA A 191 18.24 -31.58 -18.09
N GLU A 192 17.47 -32.36 -18.85
CA GLU A 192 16.57 -31.85 -19.89
C GLU A 192 15.54 -30.88 -19.30
N THR A 193 14.93 -31.24 -18.17
CA THR A 193 13.98 -30.38 -17.47
C THR A 193 14.64 -29.17 -16.80
N ALA A 194 15.87 -29.28 -16.30
CA ALA A 194 16.62 -28.14 -15.79
C ALA A 194 16.94 -27.11 -16.89
N ILE A 195 17.34 -27.56 -18.09
CA ILE A 195 17.60 -26.68 -19.23
C ILE A 195 16.32 -25.97 -19.66
N LEU A 196 15.19 -26.69 -19.72
CA LEU A 196 13.88 -26.10 -20.02
C LEU A 196 13.47 -25.06 -18.97
N GLY A 197 13.70 -25.34 -17.68
CA GLY A 197 13.37 -24.42 -16.59
C GLY A 197 14.19 -23.13 -16.65
N ILE A 198 15.52 -23.24 -16.81
CA ILE A 198 16.38 -22.05 -16.92
C ILE A 198 16.07 -21.26 -18.20
N GLY A 199 15.90 -21.96 -19.33
CA GLY A 199 15.60 -21.34 -20.61
C GLY A 199 14.26 -20.60 -20.62
N SER A 200 13.21 -21.23 -20.09
CA SER A 200 11.88 -20.60 -19.96
C SER A 200 11.87 -19.43 -18.97
N GLY A 201 12.58 -19.55 -17.84
CA GLY A 201 12.73 -18.45 -16.88
C GLY A 201 13.43 -17.23 -17.50
N LEU A 202 14.53 -17.45 -18.21
CA LEU A 202 15.26 -16.37 -18.90
C LEU A 202 14.41 -15.74 -20.00
N PHE A 203 13.73 -16.56 -20.80
CA PHE A 203 12.81 -16.09 -21.83
C PHE A 203 11.66 -15.25 -21.22
N GLY A 204 11.11 -15.70 -20.08
CA GLY A 204 10.09 -14.97 -19.34
C GLY A 204 10.55 -13.59 -18.88
N ILE A 205 11.79 -13.46 -18.40
CA ILE A 205 12.37 -12.14 -18.05
C ILE A 205 12.46 -11.25 -19.29
N VAL A 206 12.95 -11.78 -20.41
CA VAL A 206 13.10 -10.99 -21.65
C VAL A 206 11.74 -10.47 -22.11
N VAL A 207 10.72 -11.33 -22.12
CA VAL A 207 9.34 -10.94 -22.47
C VAL A 207 8.81 -9.90 -21.48
N ALA A 208 8.97 -10.11 -20.17
CA ALA A 208 8.52 -9.16 -19.15
C ALA A 208 9.21 -7.80 -19.33
N TRP A 209 10.51 -7.78 -19.59
CA TRP A 209 11.29 -6.58 -19.84
C TRP A 209 10.82 -5.83 -21.09
N LEU A 210 10.53 -6.53 -22.19
CA LEU A 210 9.96 -5.93 -23.39
C LEU A 210 8.57 -5.32 -23.13
N CYS A 211 7.75 -5.96 -22.30
CA CYS A 211 6.42 -5.46 -21.93
C CYS A 211 6.47 -4.19 -21.07
N ILE A 212 7.56 -3.92 -20.34
CA ILE A 212 7.70 -2.71 -19.51
C ILE A 212 7.63 -1.43 -20.36
N PHE A 213 8.13 -1.47 -21.60
CA PHE A 213 8.14 -0.31 -22.49
C PHE A 213 6.74 0.21 -22.82
N PRO A 214 5.83 -0.59 -23.45
CA PRO A 214 4.48 -0.12 -23.74
C PRO A 214 3.68 0.18 -22.46
N ILE A 215 3.91 -0.57 -21.38
CA ILE A 215 3.23 -0.35 -20.09
C ILE A 215 3.59 1.04 -19.54
N ASN A 216 4.88 1.41 -19.49
CA ASN A 216 5.29 2.73 -19.00
C ASN A 216 4.73 3.86 -19.86
N VAL A 217 4.65 3.70 -21.19
CA VAL A 217 4.04 4.71 -22.08
C VAL A 217 2.56 4.94 -21.75
N VAL A 218 1.81 3.88 -21.50
CA VAL A 218 0.40 3.98 -21.11
C VAL A 218 0.25 4.61 -19.72
N LEU A 219 1.07 4.17 -18.76
CA LEU A 219 1.05 4.71 -17.40
C LEU A 219 1.39 6.20 -17.36
N GLU A 220 2.39 6.64 -18.12
CA GLU A 220 2.79 8.04 -18.20
C GLU A 220 1.64 8.91 -18.72
N LYS A 221 0.90 8.44 -19.74
CA LYS A 221 -0.28 9.15 -20.26
C LYS A 221 -1.43 9.25 -19.25
N MET A 222 -1.63 8.24 -18.42
CA MET A 222 -2.74 8.20 -17.47
C MET A 222 -2.42 8.90 -16.14
N THR A 223 -1.17 8.85 -15.70
CA THR A 223 -0.77 9.26 -14.35
C THR A 223 0.17 10.45 -14.32
N GLY A 224 0.80 10.80 -15.44
CA GLY A 224 1.85 11.83 -15.52
C GLY A 224 3.16 11.43 -14.84
N LEU A 225 3.28 10.17 -14.39
CA LEU A 225 4.47 9.64 -13.72
C LEU A 225 5.25 8.76 -14.70
N SER A 226 6.53 9.09 -14.90
CA SER A 226 7.44 8.29 -15.73
C SER A 226 8.16 7.23 -14.88
N GLY A 227 8.47 6.08 -15.49
CA GLY A 227 9.29 5.04 -14.89
C GLY A 227 8.65 4.33 -13.68
N VAL A 228 7.33 4.20 -13.65
CA VAL A 228 6.59 3.54 -12.56
C VAL A 228 6.78 2.02 -12.62
N SER A 229 6.75 1.43 -13.81
CA SER A 229 6.99 -0.01 -13.98
C SER A 229 8.49 -0.25 -14.12
N GLN A 230 9.09 -0.90 -13.12
CA GLN A 230 10.50 -1.28 -13.13
C GLN A 230 10.65 -2.74 -12.72
N LEU A 231 11.50 -3.48 -13.44
CA LEU A 231 11.89 -4.83 -13.06
C LEU A 231 13.15 -4.77 -12.22
N ASN A 232 13.01 -5.06 -10.93
CA ASN A 232 14.17 -5.17 -10.05
C ASN A 232 14.99 -6.42 -10.43
N PRO A 233 16.31 -6.28 -10.72
CA PRO A 233 17.17 -7.40 -11.09
C PRO A 233 17.16 -8.55 -10.09
N VAL A 234 17.02 -8.27 -8.79
CA VAL A 234 16.96 -9.28 -7.73
C VAL A 234 15.71 -10.17 -7.89
N HIS A 235 14.57 -9.56 -8.22
CA HIS A 235 13.31 -10.30 -8.42
C HIS A 235 13.37 -11.12 -9.71
N ALA A 236 14.02 -10.61 -10.75
CA ALA A 236 14.23 -11.34 -11.99
C ALA A 236 15.03 -12.63 -11.75
N ILE A 237 16.17 -12.53 -11.05
CA ILE A 237 17.00 -13.71 -10.71
C ILE A 237 16.20 -14.71 -9.87
N LEU A 238 15.46 -14.22 -8.88
CA LEU A 238 14.62 -15.07 -8.03
C LEU A 238 13.56 -15.82 -8.85
N LEU A 239 12.92 -15.18 -9.83
CA LEU A 239 11.93 -15.83 -10.71
C LEU A 239 12.55 -16.93 -11.57
N VAL A 240 13.78 -16.77 -12.06
CA VAL A 240 14.49 -17.82 -12.81
C VAL A 240 14.78 -19.03 -11.91
N ILE A 241 15.24 -18.78 -10.68
CA ILE A 241 15.49 -19.85 -9.72
C ILE A 241 14.19 -20.60 -9.41
N VAL A 242 13.11 -19.86 -9.14
CA VAL A 242 11.78 -20.45 -8.87
C VAL A 242 11.30 -21.28 -10.07
N SER A 243 11.42 -20.74 -11.30
CA SER A 243 11.07 -21.45 -12.52
C SER A 243 11.86 -22.75 -12.67
N ALA A 244 13.20 -22.70 -12.55
CA ALA A 244 14.05 -23.88 -12.65
C ALA A 244 13.71 -24.95 -11.62
N VAL A 245 13.52 -24.56 -10.35
CA VAL A 245 13.15 -25.48 -9.27
C VAL A 245 11.83 -26.18 -9.56
N LEU A 246 10.81 -25.43 -10.00
CA LEU A 246 9.49 -25.99 -10.24
C LEU A 246 9.45 -26.91 -11.46
N THR A 247 10.18 -26.58 -12.52
CA THR A 247 10.31 -27.43 -13.70
C THR A 247 11.00 -28.75 -13.35
N ILE A 248 12.08 -28.70 -12.55
CA ILE A 248 12.77 -29.90 -12.07
C ILE A 248 11.84 -30.74 -11.19
N LEU A 249 11.12 -30.12 -10.25
CA LEU A 249 10.18 -30.84 -9.38
C LEU A 249 9.07 -31.55 -10.19
N GLY A 250 8.53 -30.89 -11.21
CA GLY A 250 7.56 -31.47 -12.13
C GLY A 250 8.12 -32.62 -12.97
N GLY A 251 9.36 -32.49 -13.46
CA GLY A 251 10.05 -33.48 -14.28
C GLY A 251 10.60 -34.70 -13.52
N HIS A 252 10.95 -34.53 -12.25
CA HIS A 252 11.64 -35.54 -11.48
C HIS A 252 10.79 -36.79 -11.22
N ILE A 253 9.49 -36.61 -10.97
CA ILE A 253 8.54 -37.71 -10.74
C ILE A 253 8.49 -38.66 -11.95
N PRO A 254 8.18 -38.21 -13.18
CA PRO A 254 8.18 -39.08 -14.36
C PRO A 254 9.57 -39.61 -14.71
N ALA A 255 10.63 -38.84 -14.54
CA ALA A 255 12.02 -39.29 -14.75
C ALA A 255 12.39 -40.49 -13.85
N ARG A 256 11.91 -40.48 -12.60
CA ARG A 256 12.12 -41.58 -11.66
C ARG A 256 11.28 -42.81 -12.02
N MET A 257 10.07 -42.62 -12.55
CA MET A 257 9.24 -43.71 -13.07
C MET A 257 9.88 -44.36 -14.30
N ALA A 258 10.42 -43.57 -15.23
CA ALA A 258 11.17 -44.02 -16.41
C ALA A 258 12.29 -45.00 -16.03
N ALA A 259 13.10 -44.59 -15.07
CA ALA A 259 14.26 -45.34 -14.60
C ALA A 259 13.88 -46.67 -13.92
N LYS A 260 12.63 -46.85 -13.49
CA LYS A 260 12.15 -48.11 -12.89
C LYS A 260 11.63 -49.12 -13.92
N LYS A 261 11.32 -48.73 -15.17
CA LYS A 261 10.86 -49.69 -16.20
C LYS A 261 11.90 -50.77 -16.50
N ASP A 262 11.46 -52.00 -16.67
CA ASP A 262 12.34 -53.15 -16.92
C ASP A 262 12.88 -53.15 -18.35
N ALA A 263 14.18 -53.43 -18.53
CA ALA A 263 14.85 -53.44 -19.83
C ALA A 263 14.36 -54.60 -20.71
N ALA A 264 14.06 -55.76 -20.11
CA ALA A 264 13.58 -56.93 -20.84
C ALA A 264 12.17 -56.71 -21.44
N ILE A 265 11.32 -55.96 -20.74
CA ILE A 265 9.97 -55.61 -21.21
C ILE A 265 10.06 -54.52 -22.29
N ALA A 266 10.94 -53.53 -22.10
CA ALA A 266 11.13 -52.43 -23.06
C ALA A 266 11.58 -52.89 -24.45
N LEU A 267 12.38 -53.97 -24.54
CA LEU A 267 12.87 -54.52 -25.82
C LEU A 267 11.94 -55.57 -26.45
N ARG A 268 10.99 -56.13 -25.68
CA ARG A 268 10.02 -57.14 -26.16
C ARG A 268 8.69 -56.53 -26.62
N THR A 269 8.52 -55.22 -26.47
CA THR A 269 7.32 -54.51 -26.93
C THR A 269 7.53 -54.17 -28.40
N GLU A 270 6.61 -54.61 -29.27
CA GLU A 270 6.65 -54.43 -30.73
C GLU A 270 7.01 -52.99 -31.16
#